data_AF-A0A2S2GFS9-F1
#
_entry.id   AF-A0A2S2GFS9-F1
#
_cell.length_a   1.000
_cell.length_b   1.000
_cell.length_c   1.000
_cell.angle_alpha   90.00
_cell.angle_beta   90.00
_cell.angle_gamma   90.00
#
_symmetry.space_group_name_H-M   'P 1'
#
loop_
_entity.id
_entity.type
_entity.pdbx_description
1 polymer ?
#
loop_
_entity_poly.entity_id
_entity_poly.type
_entity_poly.pdbx_seq_one_letter_code
_entity_poly.pdbx_strand_id
1 'polypeptide(L)'
;MSVDQVRAVADAVLYEGYLLYPYRASAHKNRSRWQFGVLGPPLAAAASFGEEPEMETQCLLAPGESGGAVTVRLRFLQVRVREVERREADGGHTPVASLDVDGVRQLTWDEAVEHEITLPAAGLTGPVDTLRQVAGGEESEPLTDTRGSVVGRIVRRRQPLTVRIRTRPVVDDGYVRLSVSVRNEHPEPADDKDAACRASLIGAHLILDAHDAAFVSLLEPPDEAAAAAGRCRQRRCWPVLAGVRGSTDTVLGAPIILYDYPEVAEQSAGALFDSTEIDEILTLRVMTMTEKEKAEARATDPRAREIIDRCDGMSESGMRQLHGLLRDPRAETAAPDTFGTEGAPWWDPASDADVRPGSDAVVVDGVRVAKGSFVRLRPSRRADAQDLFLADQVARVTAVLSDVDGGTHVAVVLLDDPAADLHDWYGRYLYFAPDELEPLPAGSPEHREESRS
;
A
#
# COMPACT_ATOMS: atom_id res chain seq x y z
N MET A 1 24.93 -4.23 8.82
CA MET A 1 23.73 -3.46 9.21
C MET A 1 22.58 -4.14 8.50
N SER A 2 21.66 -4.82 9.18
CA SER A 2 20.68 -5.67 8.45
C SER A 2 19.24 -5.65 8.99
N VAL A 3 18.97 -5.47 10.28
CA VAL A 3 17.59 -5.53 10.82
C VAL A 3 16.88 -4.17 10.79
N ASP A 4 17.58 -3.08 11.08
CA ASP A 4 16.94 -1.76 11.24
C ASP A 4 16.44 -1.17 9.91
N GLN A 5 17.14 -1.44 8.80
CA GLN A 5 16.70 -1.02 7.46
C GLN A 5 15.43 -1.75 7.02
N VAL A 6 15.36 -3.06 7.21
CA VAL A 6 14.15 -3.85 6.89
C VAL A 6 12.98 -3.40 7.76
N ARG A 7 13.23 -3.07 9.03
CA ARG A 7 12.19 -2.52 9.92
C ARG A 7 11.66 -1.18 9.42
N ALA A 8 12.50 -0.29 8.92
CA ALA A 8 12.04 0.99 8.37
C ALA A 8 11.09 0.82 7.18
N VAL A 9 11.42 -0.08 6.22
CA VAL A 9 10.50 -0.39 5.11
C VAL A 9 9.23 -1.05 5.63
N ALA A 10 9.35 -2.00 6.56
CA ALA A 10 8.21 -2.68 7.15
C ALA A 10 7.29 -1.70 7.93
N ASP A 11 7.83 -0.65 8.55
CA ASP A 11 7.06 0.43 9.19
C ASP A 11 6.30 1.26 8.15
N ALA A 12 6.93 1.60 7.03
CA ALA A 12 6.25 2.27 5.91
C ALA A 12 5.08 1.42 5.39
N VAL A 13 5.31 0.12 5.14
CA VAL A 13 4.27 -0.82 4.72
C VAL A 13 3.15 -0.94 5.76
N LEU A 14 3.48 -0.99 7.06
CA LEU A 14 2.49 -1.11 8.16
C LEU A 14 1.50 0.06 8.17
N TYR A 15 2.00 1.25 7.86
CA TYR A 15 1.26 2.50 7.95
C TYR A 15 0.77 3.04 6.61
N GLU A 16 1.04 2.33 5.52
CA GLU A 16 0.54 2.66 4.19
C GLU A 16 -1.00 2.75 4.22
N GLY A 17 -1.52 3.91 3.85
CA GLY A 17 -2.96 4.18 3.86
C GLY A 17 -3.61 4.32 5.25
N TYR A 18 -2.83 4.37 6.35
CA TYR A 18 -3.36 4.46 7.72
C TYR A 18 -4.20 5.72 7.95
N LEU A 19 -3.66 6.86 7.56
CA LEU A 19 -4.31 8.15 7.67
C LEU A 19 -3.83 9.02 6.52
N LEU A 20 -4.68 9.21 5.51
CA LEU A 20 -4.28 9.91 4.29
C LEU A 20 -4.41 11.42 4.45
N TYR A 21 -3.60 12.19 3.72
CA TYR A 21 -3.79 13.63 3.58
C TYR A 21 -5.26 13.94 3.23
N PRO A 22 -5.93 14.88 3.94
CA PRO A 22 -5.38 15.93 4.80
C PRO A 22 -5.24 15.58 6.30
N TYR A 23 -5.12 14.30 6.67
CA TYR A 23 -4.85 13.82 8.03
C TYR A 23 -5.90 14.21 9.09
N ARG A 24 -7.14 14.45 8.65
CA ARG A 24 -8.26 14.84 9.51
C ARG A 24 -9.32 13.76 9.59
N ALA A 25 -9.92 13.61 10.77
CA ALA A 25 -11.05 12.71 10.99
C ALA A 25 -12.25 13.02 10.08
N SER A 26 -12.51 14.29 9.78
CA SER A 26 -13.64 14.69 8.93
C SER A 26 -13.44 14.39 7.44
N ALA A 27 -12.19 14.15 6.99
CA ALA A 27 -11.87 13.93 5.59
C ALA A 27 -12.48 12.62 5.08
N HIS A 28 -13.15 12.65 3.93
CA HIS A 28 -13.92 11.51 3.42
C HIS A 28 -13.07 10.24 3.28
N LYS A 29 -11.82 10.38 2.80
CA LYS A 29 -10.85 9.28 2.65
C LYS A 29 -10.53 8.58 3.96
N ASN A 30 -10.59 9.30 5.08
CA ASN A 30 -10.24 8.79 6.40
C ASN A 30 -11.46 8.24 7.18
N ARG A 31 -12.69 8.37 6.65
CA ARG A 31 -13.89 7.77 7.27
C ARG A 31 -13.97 6.26 7.09
N SER A 32 -13.03 5.70 6.34
CA SER A 32 -12.98 4.29 5.98
C SER A 32 -11.53 3.86 6.00
N ARG A 33 -11.24 2.72 6.63
CA ARG A 33 -9.89 2.16 6.65
C ARG A 33 -9.65 1.36 5.37
N TRP A 34 -8.94 1.96 4.42
CA TRP A 34 -8.60 1.37 3.11
C TRP A 34 -7.14 0.88 3.07
N GLN A 35 -6.63 0.38 4.18
CA GLN A 35 -5.23 -0.05 4.23
C GLN A 35 -5.02 -1.35 3.46
N PHE A 36 -3.89 -1.48 2.77
CA PHE A 36 -3.47 -2.76 2.20
C PHE A 36 -3.18 -3.77 3.31
N GLY A 37 -3.29 -5.06 3.00
CA GLY A 37 -2.98 -6.13 3.97
C GLY A 37 -4.01 -6.30 5.10
N VAL A 38 -5.26 -5.90 4.90
CA VAL A 38 -6.32 -6.14 5.88
C VAL A 38 -6.76 -7.61 5.86
N LEU A 39 -6.71 -8.29 7.00
CA LEU A 39 -7.26 -9.63 7.17
C LEU A 39 -8.56 -9.54 7.99
N GLY A 40 -9.70 -9.57 7.29
CA GLY A 40 -11.03 -9.42 7.88
C GLY A 40 -11.45 -10.62 8.74
N PRO A 41 -12.51 -10.48 9.57
CA PRO A 41 -13.04 -11.61 10.31
C PRO A 41 -13.69 -12.61 9.33
N PRO A 42 -13.57 -13.92 9.59
CA PRO A 42 -14.09 -14.96 8.69
C PRO A 42 -15.63 -14.98 8.60
N LEU A 43 -16.32 -14.36 9.56
CA LEU A 43 -17.79 -14.31 9.66
C LEU A 43 -18.33 -12.88 9.50
N ALA A 44 -17.72 -12.08 8.61
CA ALA A 44 -18.28 -10.78 8.24
C ALA A 44 -19.62 -10.96 7.51
N ALA A 45 -20.64 -10.20 7.91
CA ALA A 45 -21.88 -10.15 7.15
C ALA A 45 -21.62 -9.58 5.75
N ALA A 46 -22.37 -10.04 4.74
CA ALA A 46 -22.16 -9.63 3.35
C ALA A 46 -22.25 -8.09 3.15
N ALA A 47 -23.03 -7.40 3.99
CA ALA A 47 -23.18 -5.95 3.96
C ALA A 47 -22.02 -5.18 4.62
N SER A 48 -21.13 -5.87 5.35
CA SER A 48 -20.04 -5.25 6.13
C SER A 48 -18.82 -4.90 5.28
N PHE A 49 -18.77 -5.33 4.00
CA PHE A 49 -17.61 -5.16 3.11
C PHE A 49 -16.30 -5.65 3.77
N GLY A 50 -16.33 -6.85 4.36
CA GLY A 50 -15.18 -7.46 5.01
C GLY A 50 -14.16 -7.99 4.00
N GLU A 51 -12.88 -7.75 4.28
CA GLU A 51 -11.76 -8.29 3.52
C GLU A 51 -11.56 -9.79 3.79
N GLU A 52 -10.91 -10.50 2.86
CA GLU A 52 -10.59 -11.91 3.02
C GLU A 52 -9.82 -12.16 4.34
N PRO A 53 -10.09 -13.25 5.08
CA PRO A 53 -9.51 -13.47 6.40
C PRO A 53 -8.07 -13.97 6.36
N GLU A 54 -7.52 -14.23 5.16
CA GLU A 54 -6.26 -14.95 5.00
C GLU A 54 -5.38 -14.33 3.92
N MET A 55 -4.07 -14.38 4.17
CA MET A 55 -3.00 -14.16 3.20
C MET A 55 -2.04 -15.35 3.22
N GLU A 56 -1.38 -15.60 2.09
CA GLU A 56 -0.31 -16.58 1.99
C GLU A 56 0.81 -16.00 1.13
N THR A 57 2.05 -16.19 1.60
CA THR A 57 3.25 -15.96 0.80
C THR A 57 4.05 -17.25 0.67
N GLN A 58 4.55 -17.54 -0.52
CA GLN A 58 5.42 -18.66 -0.81
C GLN A 58 6.80 -18.16 -1.16
N CYS A 59 7.80 -18.54 -0.36
CA CYS A 59 9.20 -18.22 -0.59
C CYS A 59 9.95 -19.46 -1.08
N LEU A 60 11.04 -19.27 -1.81
CA LEU A 60 11.94 -20.35 -2.21
C LEU A 60 13.26 -20.21 -1.45
N LEU A 61 13.74 -21.29 -0.84
CA LEU A 61 14.99 -21.32 -0.08
C LEU A 61 15.93 -22.40 -0.59
N ALA A 62 17.21 -22.08 -0.69
CA ALA A 62 18.29 -23.06 -0.76
C ALA A 62 18.69 -23.44 0.68
N PRO A 63 18.40 -24.67 1.15
CA PRO A 63 18.79 -25.10 2.49
C PRO A 63 20.31 -25.31 2.58
N GLY A 64 20.89 -24.95 3.73
CA GLY A 64 22.28 -25.26 4.07
C GLY A 64 22.47 -26.70 4.54
N GLU A 65 23.70 -27.05 4.94
CA GLU A 65 24.09 -28.42 5.27
C GLU A 65 23.35 -29.00 6.49
N SER A 66 22.90 -28.15 7.42
CA SER A 66 22.17 -28.57 8.63
C SER A 66 20.65 -28.60 8.43
N GLY A 67 20.17 -28.39 7.20
CA GLY A 67 18.75 -28.45 6.82
C GLY A 67 17.97 -27.14 6.98
N GLY A 68 18.58 -26.11 7.59
CA GLY A 68 18.03 -24.75 7.67
C GLY A 68 16.77 -24.57 8.53
N ALA A 69 16.51 -23.32 8.92
CA ALA A 69 15.31 -22.89 9.62
C ALA A 69 14.90 -21.47 9.22
N VAL A 70 13.67 -21.09 9.50
CA VAL A 70 13.15 -19.73 9.28
C VAL A 70 12.47 -19.20 10.53
N THR A 71 12.82 -17.97 10.92
CA THR A 71 12.05 -17.19 11.90
C THR A 71 10.99 -16.38 11.16
N VAL A 72 9.73 -16.51 11.61
CA VAL A 72 8.60 -15.76 11.06
C VAL A 72 8.22 -14.66 12.04
N ARG A 73 8.17 -13.42 11.57
CA ARG A 73 7.65 -12.27 12.29
C ARG A 73 6.44 -11.72 11.56
N LEU A 74 5.28 -11.76 12.21
CA LEU A 74 4.06 -11.14 11.72
C LEU A 74 3.90 -9.76 12.35
N ARG A 75 3.68 -8.74 11.52
CA ARG A 75 3.41 -7.37 11.95
C ARG A 75 2.05 -6.93 11.43
N PHE A 76 1.29 -6.21 12.26
CA PHE A 76 -0.01 -5.65 11.91
C PHE A 76 -0.44 -4.60 12.95
N LEU A 77 -1.47 -3.84 12.60
CA LEU A 77 -2.15 -2.89 13.47
C LEU A 77 -3.46 -3.51 14.00
N GLN A 78 -3.69 -3.39 15.31
CA GLN A 78 -4.98 -3.66 15.95
C GLN A 78 -5.71 -2.34 16.16
N VAL A 79 -6.97 -2.26 15.74
CA VAL A 79 -7.79 -1.06 15.91
C VAL A 79 -8.02 -0.76 17.40
N ARG A 80 -7.81 0.50 17.79
CA ARG A 80 -8.11 1.02 19.12
C ARG A 80 -9.10 2.18 19.01
N VAL A 81 -10.32 1.95 19.46
CA VAL A 81 -11.40 2.93 19.40
C VAL A 81 -11.19 3.93 20.52
N ARG A 82 -10.89 5.18 20.20
CA ARG A 82 -10.81 6.30 21.15
C ARG A 82 -12.16 7.01 21.16
N GLU A 83 -12.94 6.79 22.21
CA GLU A 83 -14.23 7.45 22.43
C GLU A 83 -14.07 8.58 23.46
N VAL A 84 -14.48 9.79 23.09
CA VAL A 84 -14.55 10.93 23.99
C VAL A 84 -15.94 10.97 24.61
N GLU A 85 -16.00 11.01 25.92
CA GLU A 85 -17.25 11.12 26.66
C GLU A 85 -17.29 12.41 27.47
N ARG A 86 -18.39 13.15 27.38
CA ARG A 86 -18.65 14.34 28.18
C ARG A 86 -19.22 13.93 29.53
N ARG A 87 -18.78 14.58 30.61
CA ARG A 87 -19.39 14.40 31.92
C ARG A 87 -20.64 15.26 32.05
N GLU A 88 -21.75 14.64 32.43
CA GLU A 88 -23.04 15.28 32.63
C GLU A 88 -23.19 15.81 34.07
N ALA A 89 -24.20 16.65 34.30
CA ALA A 89 -24.45 17.27 35.61
C ALA A 89 -24.77 16.27 36.72
N ASP A 90 -25.31 15.09 36.36
CA ASP A 90 -25.59 13.99 37.28
C ASP A 90 -24.36 13.10 37.57
N GLY A 91 -23.22 13.40 36.94
CA GLY A 91 -21.98 12.62 37.03
C GLY A 91 -21.88 11.48 36.03
N GLY A 92 -22.90 11.26 35.21
CA GLY A 92 -22.89 10.33 34.08
C GLY A 92 -21.93 10.77 32.97
N HIS A 93 -21.72 9.88 32.01
CA HIS A 93 -20.87 10.14 30.85
C HIS A 93 -21.61 9.81 29.56
N THR A 94 -21.60 10.74 28.60
CA THR A 94 -22.25 10.58 27.29
C THR A 94 -21.19 10.63 26.19
N PRO A 95 -21.12 9.63 25.29
CA PRO A 95 -20.26 9.68 24.12
C PRO A 95 -20.55 10.91 23.24
N VAL A 96 -19.49 11.60 22.82
CA VAL A 96 -19.57 12.78 21.95
C VAL A 96 -18.54 12.67 20.82
N ALA A 97 -18.86 13.24 19.66
CA ALA A 97 -17.91 13.27 18.54
C ALA A 97 -16.66 14.10 18.88
N SER A 98 -16.82 15.15 19.69
CA SER A 98 -15.72 15.99 20.16
C SER A 98 -16.04 16.68 21.49
N LEU A 99 -15.01 16.96 22.27
CA LEU A 99 -15.07 17.78 23.48
C LEU A 99 -13.90 18.78 23.49
N ASP A 100 -14.20 20.07 23.61
CA ASP A 100 -13.19 21.11 23.74
C ASP A 100 -12.85 21.31 25.23
N VAL A 101 -11.57 21.16 25.59
CA VAL A 101 -11.05 21.29 26.97
C VAL A 101 -9.92 22.31 26.95
N ASP A 102 -10.14 23.47 27.58
CA ASP A 102 -9.18 24.59 27.62
C ASP A 102 -8.61 24.99 26.24
N GLY A 103 -9.46 24.97 25.21
CA GLY A 103 -9.08 25.31 23.84
C GLY A 103 -8.39 24.18 23.06
N VAL A 104 -8.19 23.01 23.68
CA VAL A 104 -7.72 21.80 23.01
C VAL A 104 -8.92 20.90 22.69
N ARG A 105 -9.12 20.66 21.40
CA ARG A 105 -10.19 19.77 20.93
C ARG A 105 -9.78 18.31 21.09
N GLN A 106 -10.61 17.54 21.80
CA GLN A 106 -10.53 16.08 21.88
C GLN A 106 -11.53 15.48 20.88
N LEU A 107 -11.10 14.51 20.06
CA LEU A 107 -11.94 13.88 19.03
C LEU A 107 -12.15 12.40 19.30
N THR A 108 -13.37 11.93 19.11
CA THR A 108 -13.66 10.49 18.96
C THR A 108 -13.10 10.02 17.62
N TRP A 109 -12.26 8.98 17.65
CA TRP A 109 -11.48 8.52 16.50
C TRP A 109 -10.99 7.09 16.68
N ASP A 110 -10.84 6.34 15.61
CA ASP A 110 -10.18 5.03 15.67
C ASP A 110 -8.68 5.20 15.49
N GLU A 111 -7.92 4.87 16.53
CA GLU A 111 -6.46 4.79 16.56
C GLU A 111 -5.99 3.36 16.21
N ALA A 112 -4.68 3.10 16.27
CA ALA A 112 -4.13 1.76 16.13
C ALA A 112 -3.03 1.46 17.16
N VAL A 113 -2.89 0.19 17.49
CA VAL A 113 -1.77 -0.35 18.27
C VAL A 113 -1.00 -1.32 17.40
N GLU A 114 0.31 -1.12 17.32
CA GLU A 114 1.23 -2.00 16.61
C GLU A 114 1.40 -3.33 17.37
N HIS A 115 1.40 -4.42 16.62
CA HIS A 115 1.74 -5.74 17.12
C HIS A 115 2.83 -6.37 16.27
N GLU A 116 3.77 -7.03 16.93
CA GLU A 116 4.75 -7.91 16.33
C GLU A 116 4.72 -9.25 17.05
N ILE A 117 4.41 -10.31 16.30
CA ILE A 117 4.40 -11.69 16.78
C ILE A 117 5.59 -12.40 16.15
N THR A 118 6.59 -12.75 16.96
CA THR A 118 7.72 -13.57 16.53
C THR A 118 7.48 -15.03 16.90
N LEU A 119 7.55 -15.92 15.92
CA LEU A 119 7.50 -17.37 16.15
C LEU A 119 8.91 -17.92 16.42
N PRO A 120 9.04 -19.00 17.20
CA PRO A 120 10.28 -19.77 17.25
C PRO A 120 10.72 -20.19 15.84
N ALA A 121 12.04 -20.30 15.61
CA ALA A 121 12.57 -20.73 14.32
C ALA A 121 11.99 -22.10 13.93
N ALA A 122 11.37 -22.18 12.76
CA ALA A 122 10.78 -23.39 12.23
C ALA A 122 11.75 -24.05 11.23
N GLY A 123 12.04 -25.33 11.42
CA GLY A 123 12.86 -26.08 10.47
C GLY A 123 12.18 -26.24 9.11
N LEU A 124 12.97 -26.44 8.05
CA LEU A 124 12.48 -26.53 6.66
C LEU A 124 11.98 -27.93 6.24
N THR A 125 11.72 -28.82 7.20
CA THR A 125 11.33 -30.23 6.91
C THR A 125 9.91 -30.59 7.35
N GLY A 126 9.31 -29.83 8.27
CA GLY A 126 8.00 -30.12 8.84
C GLY A 126 7.12 -28.88 8.94
N PRO A 127 5.78 -29.04 8.85
CA PRO A 127 4.88 -27.91 9.00
C PRO A 127 4.79 -27.45 10.46
N VAL A 128 4.54 -26.15 10.65
CA VAL A 128 4.17 -25.57 11.94
C VAL A 128 2.78 -24.97 11.82
N ASP A 129 1.94 -25.16 12.84
CA ASP A 129 0.61 -24.52 12.96
C ASP A 129 0.51 -23.93 14.37
N THR A 130 0.46 -22.61 14.45
CA THR A 130 0.42 -21.89 15.72
C THR A 130 -0.79 -20.96 15.76
N LEU A 131 -1.52 -21.03 16.88
CA LEU A 131 -2.57 -20.08 17.21
C LEU A 131 -2.05 -19.06 18.22
N ARG A 132 -2.31 -17.77 17.98
CA ARG A 132 -1.91 -16.65 18.84
C ARG A 132 -3.13 -15.82 19.21
N GLN A 133 -3.16 -15.42 20.48
CA GLN A 133 -4.17 -14.53 21.03
C GLN A 133 -3.53 -13.16 21.23
N VAL A 134 -4.18 -12.13 20.71
CA VAL A 134 -3.80 -10.73 20.91
C VAL A 134 -4.84 -10.12 21.82
N ALA A 135 -4.39 -9.60 22.95
CA ALA A 135 -5.30 -9.10 23.98
C ALA A 135 -6.12 -7.90 23.47
N GLY A 136 -7.41 -7.93 23.79
CA GLY A 136 -8.23 -6.72 23.82
C GLY A 136 -8.00 -5.95 25.13
N GLY A 137 -8.80 -4.92 25.35
CA GLY A 137 -8.79 -4.19 26.61
C GLY A 137 -9.54 -2.88 26.56
N GLU A 138 -9.77 -2.30 27.73
CA GLU A 138 -10.35 -0.99 27.91
C GLU A 138 -9.50 -0.18 28.87
N GLU A 139 -9.22 1.07 28.50
CA GLU A 139 -8.47 2.04 29.31
C GLU A 139 -9.27 3.34 29.37
N SER A 140 -9.28 4.00 30.53
CA SER A 140 -10.01 5.26 30.72
C SER A 140 -9.11 6.33 31.32
N GLU A 141 -9.16 7.52 30.72
CA GLU A 141 -8.37 8.69 31.09
C GLU A 141 -9.31 9.88 31.36
N PRO A 142 -9.31 10.48 32.57
CA PRO A 142 -10.15 11.64 32.87
C PRO A 142 -9.66 12.89 32.15
N LEU A 143 -10.59 13.66 31.56
CA LEU A 143 -10.34 14.98 31.00
C LEU A 143 -10.66 16.04 32.04
N THR A 144 -9.63 16.81 32.42
CA THR A 144 -9.70 17.80 33.50
C THR A 144 -9.42 19.19 32.95
N ASP A 145 -10.23 20.17 33.34
CA ASP A 145 -10.00 21.57 32.95
C ASP A 145 -8.86 22.23 33.76
N THR A 146 -8.43 23.42 33.36
CA THR A 146 -7.41 24.23 34.05
C THR A 146 -7.75 24.56 35.52
N ARG A 147 -9.01 24.39 35.92
CA ARG A 147 -9.48 24.59 37.31
C ARG A 147 -9.48 23.27 38.12
N GLY A 148 -8.98 22.18 37.55
CA GLY A 148 -8.91 20.87 38.19
C GLY A 148 -10.25 20.11 38.20
N SER A 149 -11.25 20.56 37.44
CA SER A 149 -12.56 19.91 37.37
C SER A 149 -12.61 18.89 36.24
N VAL A 150 -13.04 17.66 36.52
CA VAL A 150 -13.28 16.64 35.48
C VAL A 150 -14.50 17.03 34.67
N VAL A 151 -14.29 17.28 33.37
CA VAL A 151 -15.30 17.69 32.38
C VAL A 151 -15.70 16.57 31.42
N GLY A 152 -14.95 15.47 31.43
CA GLY A 152 -15.21 14.30 30.60
C GLY A 152 -14.15 13.22 30.82
N ARG A 153 -14.09 12.25 29.90
CA ARG A 153 -13.03 11.24 29.85
C ARG A 153 -12.81 10.75 28.41
N ILE A 154 -11.64 10.18 28.17
CA ILE A 154 -11.34 9.42 26.96
C ILE A 154 -11.37 7.94 27.36
N VAL A 155 -12.12 7.13 26.62
CA VAL A 155 -12.14 5.68 26.76
C VAL A 155 -11.53 5.06 25.52
N ARG A 156 -10.52 4.21 25.69
CA ARG A 156 -9.84 3.51 24.59
C ARG A 156 -10.17 2.02 24.67
N ARG A 157 -10.79 1.46 23.63
CA ARG A 157 -11.22 0.06 23.58
C ARG A 157 -10.58 -0.69 22.42
N ARG A 158 -10.21 -1.96 22.68
CA ARG A 158 -9.66 -2.89 21.68
C ARG A 158 -10.38 -4.22 21.79
N GLN A 159 -10.78 -4.79 20.66
CA GLN A 159 -11.29 -6.16 20.63
C GLN A 159 -10.12 -7.15 20.60
N PRO A 160 -10.23 -8.31 21.28
CA PRO A 160 -9.24 -9.36 21.17
C PRO A 160 -9.21 -9.94 19.75
N LEU A 161 -8.03 -10.33 19.28
CA LEU A 161 -7.84 -10.96 17.98
C LEU A 161 -7.27 -12.37 18.16
N THR A 162 -7.73 -13.30 17.33
CA THR A 162 -7.17 -14.65 17.23
C THR A 162 -6.51 -14.80 15.86
N VAL A 163 -5.23 -15.14 15.85
CA VAL A 163 -4.43 -15.21 14.63
C VAL A 163 -3.81 -16.59 14.52
N ARG A 164 -4.05 -17.27 13.40
CA ARG A 164 -3.36 -18.53 13.08
C ARG A 164 -2.26 -18.26 12.07
N ILE A 165 -1.06 -18.79 12.35
CA ILE A 165 0.10 -18.71 11.46
C ILE A 165 0.55 -20.14 11.16
N ARG A 166 0.65 -20.47 9.86
CA ARG A 166 1.09 -21.79 9.40
C ARG A 166 2.31 -21.67 8.51
N THR A 167 3.24 -22.58 8.68
CA THR A 167 4.33 -22.80 7.73
C THR A 167 4.22 -24.19 7.12
N ARG A 168 4.45 -24.30 5.82
CA ARG A 168 4.47 -25.58 5.11
C ARG A 168 5.64 -25.62 4.14
N PRO A 169 6.74 -26.29 4.50
CA PRO A 169 7.83 -26.52 3.56
C PRO A 169 7.50 -27.68 2.61
N VAL A 170 7.90 -27.54 1.35
CA VAL A 170 7.84 -28.58 0.32
C VAL A 170 9.16 -28.56 -0.45
N VAL A 171 9.84 -29.70 -0.52
CA VAL A 171 11.05 -29.84 -1.35
C VAL A 171 10.66 -29.74 -2.82
N ASP A 172 11.38 -28.92 -3.58
CA ASP A 172 11.11 -28.65 -4.98
C ASP A 172 12.44 -28.40 -5.74
N ASP A 173 12.83 -29.33 -6.61
CA ASP A 173 14.07 -29.28 -7.43
C ASP A 173 15.35 -28.88 -6.66
N GLY A 174 15.55 -29.44 -5.47
CA GLY A 174 16.73 -29.16 -4.63
C GLY A 174 16.59 -27.92 -3.74
N TYR A 175 15.50 -27.19 -3.87
CA TYR A 175 15.11 -26.08 -2.99
C TYR A 175 14.00 -26.51 -2.03
N VAL A 176 13.66 -25.61 -1.10
CA VAL A 176 12.46 -25.70 -0.26
C VAL A 176 11.55 -24.53 -0.61
N ARG A 177 10.36 -24.84 -1.14
CA ARG A 177 9.26 -23.88 -1.21
C ARG A 177 8.56 -23.83 0.14
N LEU A 178 8.65 -22.71 0.82
CA LEU A 178 8.03 -22.46 2.11
C LEU A 178 6.78 -21.61 1.93
N SER A 179 5.60 -22.20 2.14
CA SER A 179 4.35 -21.43 2.29
C SER A 179 4.25 -20.92 3.72
N VAL A 180 3.99 -19.62 3.90
CA VAL A 180 3.65 -18.99 5.18
C VAL A 180 2.27 -18.37 5.04
N SER A 181 1.27 -18.91 5.75
CA SER A 181 -0.08 -18.37 5.76
C SER A 181 -0.43 -17.75 7.10
N VAL A 182 -1.18 -16.65 7.05
CA VAL A 182 -1.70 -15.93 8.20
C VAL A 182 -3.18 -15.77 8.03
N ARG A 183 -3.95 -16.22 9.03
CA ARG A 183 -5.40 -16.19 9.02
C ARG A 183 -5.95 -15.55 10.28
N ASN A 184 -6.87 -14.60 10.10
CA ASN A 184 -7.73 -14.12 11.14
C ASN A 184 -8.78 -15.21 11.47
N GLU A 185 -8.79 -15.66 12.72
CA GLU A 185 -9.77 -16.63 13.25
C GLU A 185 -10.67 -15.99 14.30
N HIS A 186 -10.98 -14.69 14.16
CA HIS A 186 -11.96 -14.03 15.00
C HIS A 186 -13.28 -14.84 15.02
N PRO A 187 -13.78 -15.23 16.21
CA PRO A 187 -14.83 -16.23 16.31
C PRO A 187 -16.25 -15.67 16.15
N GLU A 188 -16.44 -14.37 16.35
CA GLU A 188 -17.76 -13.74 16.37
C GLU A 188 -18.13 -13.17 14.98
N PRO A 189 -19.43 -13.12 14.64
CA PRO A 189 -19.89 -12.40 13.46
C PRO A 189 -19.59 -10.90 13.54
N ALA A 190 -19.30 -10.30 12.39
CA ALA A 190 -19.19 -8.85 12.26
C ALA A 190 -20.35 -8.30 11.42
N ASP A 191 -21.35 -7.74 12.11
CA ASP A 191 -22.64 -7.35 11.53
C ASP A 191 -22.58 -6.06 10.70
N ASP A 192 -21.59 -5.21 10.97
CA ASP A 192 -21.34 -4.00 10.21
C ASP A 192 -19.84 -3.80 9.92
N LYS A 193 -19.56 -2.76 9.13
CA LYS A 193 -18.21 -2.39 8.70
C LYS A 193 -17.29 -2.04 9.87
N ASP A 194 -17.81 -1.34 10.89
CA ASP A 194 -16.99 -0.89 12.02
C ASP A 194 -16.63 -2.08 12.91
N ALA A 195 -17.57 -2.99 13.15
CA ALA A 195 -17.34 -4.28 13.79
C ALA A 195 -16.32 -5.12 13.01
N ALA A 196 -16.45 -5.20 11.68
CA ALA A 196 -15.50 -5.93 10.84
C ALA A 196 -14.10 -5.34 10.95
N CYS A 197 -13.96 -4.02 10.88
CA CYS A 197 -12.68 -3.33 11.02
C CYS A 197 -12.05 -3.55 12.40
N ARG A 198 -12.83 -3.51 13.49
CA ARG A 198 -12.36 -3.73 14.87
C ARG A 198 -11.87 -5.15 15.12
N ALA A 199 -12.44 -6.12 14.41
CA ALA A 199 -12.07 -7.53 14.46
C ALA A 199 -11.00 -7.92 13.42
N SER A 200 -10.46 -6.98 12.64
CA SER A 200 -9.48 -7.23 11.58
C SER A 200 -8.03 -7.04 12.05
N LEU A 201 -7.10 -7.72 11.37
CA LEU A 201 -5.69 -7.33 11.38
C LEU A 201 -5.50 -6.32 10.24
N ILE A 202 -4.91 -5.17 10.53
CA ILE A 202 -4.75 -4.09 9.56
C ILE A 202 -3.27 -3.95 9.15
N GLY A 203 -2.96 -3.78 7.87
CA GLY A 203 -1.54 -3.64 7.45
C GLY A 203 -0.69 -4.91 7.70
N ALA A 204 -1.31 -6.09 7.64
CA ALA A 204 -0.64 -7.35 7.95
C ALA A 204 0.44 -7.66 6.90
N HIS A 205 1.66 -7.91 7.37
CA HIS A 205 2.81 -8.26 6.54
C HIS A 205 3.81 -9.12 7.34
N LEU A 206 4.78 -9.72 6.64
CA LEU A 206 5.69 -10.72 7.20
C LEU A 206 7.14 -10.29 7.03
N ILE A 207 7.97 -10.51 8.06
CA ILE A 207 9.43 -10.51 7.94
C ILE A 207 9.89 -11.94 8.22
N LEU A 208 10.60 -12.53 7.27
CA LEU A 208 11.12 -13.89 7.36
C LEU A 208 12.64 -13.85 7.38
N ASP A 209 13.27 -14.49 8.37
CA ASP A 209 14.72 -14.60 8.46
C ASP A 209 15.15 -16.06 8.34
N ALA A 210 16.03 -16.35 7.40
CA ALA A 210 16.61 -17.67 7.20
C ALA A 210 17.84 -17.86 8.09
N HIS A 211 17.96 -19.08 8.63
CA HIS A 211 19.08 -19.56 9.42
C HIS A 211 19.61 -20.82 8.74
N ASP A 212 20.91 -20.85 8.41
CA ASP A 212 21.50 -21.95 7.61
C ASP A 212 20.67 -22.28 6.35
N ALA A 213 20.18 -21.23 5.69
CA ALA A 213 19.47 -21.28 4.41
C ALA A 213 19.55 -19.90 3.75
N ALA A 214 19.34 -19.85 2.44
CA ALA A 214 19.31 -18.63 1.66
C ALA A 214 18.01 -18.54 0.86
N PHE A 215 17.32 -17.41 0.94
CA PHE A 215 16.19 -17.10 0.07
C PHE A 215 16.67 -16.87 -1.36
N VAL A 216 15.83 -17.27 -2.30
CA VAL A 216 15.99 -17.01 -3.74
C VAL A 216 15.02 -15.92 -4.15
N SER A 217 15.49 -14.95 -4.93
CA SER A 217 14.62 -13.95 -5.54
C SER A 217 13.55 -14.62 -6.39
N LEU A 218 12.29 -14.21 -6.23
CA LEU A 218 11.21 -14.63 -7.13
C LEU A 218 11.02 -13.66 -8.31
N LEU A 219 11.63 -12.48 -8.25
CA LEU A 219 11.61 -11.48 -9.33
C LEU A 219 12.71 -11.78 -10.35
N GLU A 220 13.90 -12.08 -9.87
CA GLU A 220 15.10 -12.40 -10.67
C GLU A 220 15.73 -13.71 -10.18
N PRO A 221 15.05 -14.85 -10.32
CA PRO A 221 15.60 -16.14 -9.91
C PRO A 221 16.82 -16.51 -10.78
N PRO A 222 17.87 -17.13 -10.22
CA PRO A 222 18.92 -17.79 -11.00
C PRO A 222 18.33 -18.86 -11.94
N ASP A 223 19.01 -19.14 -13.05
CA ASP A 223 18.53 -20.07 -14.09
C ASP A 223 18.16 -21.44 -13.53
N GLU A 224 18.97 -21.98 -12.60
CA GLU A 224 18.69 -23.27 -11.96
C GLU A 224 17.45 -23.27 -11.04
N ALA A 225 17.03 -22.10 -10.53
CA ALA A 225 15.89 -21.94 -9.64
C ALA A 225 14.62 -21.48 -10.38
N ALA A 226 14.74 -21.02 -11.63
CA ALA A 226 13.65 -20.36 -12.38
C ALA A 226 12.38 -21.22 -12.46
N ALA A 227 12.53 -22.54 -12.67
CA ALA A 227 11.40 -23.46 -12.73
C ALA A 227 10.68 -23.59 -11.37
N ALA A 228 11.44 -23.69 -10.27
CA ALA A 228 10.89 -23.79 -8.91
C ALA A 228 10.24 -22.47 -8.47
N ALA A 229 10.88 -21.34 -8.76
CA ALA A 229 10.35 -20.00 -8.51
C ALA A 229 9.04 -19.76 -9.27
N GLY A 230 8.96 -20.17 -10.55
CA GLY A 230 7.74 -20.07 -11.36
C GLY A 230 6.55 -20.92 -10.87
N ARG A 231 6.78 -21.88 -9.96
CA ARG A 231 5.73 -22.66 -9.30
C ARG A 231 5.25 -22.02 -7.99
N CYS A 232 5.94 -21.03 -7.45
CA CYS A 232 5.46 -20.28 -6.28
C CYS A 232 4.17 -19.52 -6.63
N ARG A 233 3.26 -19.43 -5.66
CA ARG A 233 1.99 -18.71 -5.76
C ARG A 233 1.87 -17.79 -4.57
N GLN A 234 1.41 -16.56 -4.83
CA GLN A 234 1.21 -15.56 -3.79
C GLN A 234 -0.28 -15.25 -3.67
N ARG A 235 -0.74 -15.02 -2.44
CA ARG A 235 -2.11 -14.60 -2.16
C ARG A 235 -2.08 -13.42 -1.21
N ARG A 236 -2.30 -12.22 -1.76
CA ARG A 236 -2.38 -10.94 -1.02
C ARG A 236 -1.10 -10.55 -0.25
N CYS A 237 0.02 -11.23 -0.51
CA CYS A 237 1.30 -10.99 0.14
C CYS A 237 2.44 -11.49 -0.77
N TRP A 238 3.20 -10.58 -1.36
CA TRP A 238 4.32 -10.89 -2.25
C TRP A 238 5.66 -10.81 -1.50
N PRO A 239 6.54 -11.83 -1.63
CA PRO A 239 7.84 -11.82 -0.97
C PRO A 239 8.90 -11.10 -1.82
N VAL A 240 9.63 -10.20 -1.20
CA VAL A 240 10.83 -9.56 -1.78
C VAL A 240 12.02 -9.79 -0.86
N LEU A 241 13.21 -9.98 -1.43
CA LEU A 241 14.46 -9.95 -0.65
C LEU A 241 14.59 -8.57 0.01
N ALA A 242 15.07 -8.54 1.24
CA ALA A 242 15.18 -7.31 2.01
C ALA A 242 16.50 -7.26 2.79
N GLY A 243 16.96 -6.05 3.07
CA GLY A 243 18.23 -5.79 3.75
C GLY A 243 19.27 -5.21 2.79
N VAL A 244 20.55 -5.48 3.06
CA VAL A 244 21.64 -5.00 2.20
C VAL A 244 21.55 -5.70 0.86
N ARG A 245 21.65 -4.94 -0.24
CA ARG A 245 21.67 -5.50 -1.60
C ARG A 245 22.65 -6.68 -1.71
N GLY A 246 22.16 -7.81 -2.20
CA GLY A 246 22.90 -9.07 -2.31
C GLY A 246 22.78 -9.98 -1.08
N SER A 247 22.16 -9.55 0.01
CA SER A 247 21.82 -10.44 1.13
C SER A 247 20.64 -11.35 0.76
N THR A 248 20.64 -12.56 1.30
CA THR A 248 19.64 -13.60 1.01
C THR A 248 19.08 -14.21 2.30
N ASP A 249 19.31 -13.56 3.43
CA ASP A 249 18.91 -14.02 4.76
C ASP A 249 17.53 -13.49 5.17
N THR A 250 17.03 -12.42 4.57
CA THR A 250 15.75 -11.81 4.93
C THR A 250 14.83 -11.60 3.74
N VAL A 251 13.54 -11.89 3.94
CA VAL A 251 12.44 -11.57 3.03
C VAL A 251 11.40 -10.72 3.74
N LEU A 252 10.90 -9.69 3.05
CA LEU A 252 9.71 -8.95 3.43
C LEU A 252 8.54 -9.43 2.56
N GLY A 253 7.54 -10.06 3.17
CA GLY A 253 6.26 -10.37 2.53
C GLY A 253 5.33 -9.18 2.68
N ALA A 254 5.11 -8.42 1.60
CA ALA A 254 4.33 -7.19 1.62
C ALA A 254 2.98 -7.33 0.87
N PRO A 255 1.91 -6.67 1.34
CA PRO A 255 0.62 -6.62 0.65
C PRO A 255 0.57 -5.56 -0.46
N ILE A 256 1.68 -4.87 -0.70
CA ILE A 256 1.87 -3.89 -1.77
C ILE A 256 3.00 -4.35 -2.69
N ILE A 257 3.08 -3.76 -3.89
CA ILE A 257 4.11 -4.10 -4.85
C ILE A 257 5.43 -3.47 -4.41
N LEU A 258 6.48 -4.29 -4.30
CA LEU A 258 7.85 -3.89 -4.02
C LEU A 258 8.79 -4.66 -4.93
N TYR A 259 10.00 -4.14 -5.11
CA TYR A 259 11.12 -4.85 -5.70
C TYR A 259 12.04 -5.41 -4.61
N ASP A 260 12.94 -6.31 -4.99
CA ASP A 260 14.00 -6.78 -4.10
C ASP A 260 14.90 -5.63 -3.64
N TYR A 261 15.25 -5.69 -2.36
CA TYR A 261 15.97 -4.66 -1.62
C TYR A 261 15.24 -3.31 -1.67
N PRO A 262 13.98 -3.26 -1.18
CA PRO A 262 13.27 -2.00 -1.09
C PRO A 262 14.00 -1.07 -0.12
N GLU A 263 14.03 0.22 -0.44
CA GLU A 263 14.69 1.26 0.33
C GLU A 263 13.69 2.39 0.61
N VAL A 264 13.69 2.92 1.83
CA VAL A 264 13.02 4.18 2.13
C VAL A 264 13.95 5.30 1.66
N ALA A 265 13.43 6.25 0.87
CA ALA A 265 14.22 7.37 0.37
C ALA A 265 14.88 8.13 1.54
N GLU A 266 16.20 8.34 1.47
CA GLU A 266 16.97 9.01 2.52
C GLU A 266 16.51 10.46 2.78
N GLN A 267 15.88 11.07 1.77
CA GLN A 267 15.34 12.43 1.79
C GLN A 267 14.03 12.51 2.60
N SER A 268 13.33 11.39 2.77
CA SER A 268 12.10 11.29 3.55
C SER A 268 12.42 11.26 5.04
N ALA A 269 12.56 12.44 5.65
CA ALA A 269 12.84 12.59 7.08
C ALA A 269 11.72 12.06 8.01
N GLY A 270 10.60 11.57 7.45
CA GLY A 270 9.77 10.56 8.08
C GLY A 270 8.41 10.34 7.40
N ALA A 271 7.71 9.29 7.81
CA ALA A 271 6.52 8.79 7.13
C ALA A 271 5.38 9.81 7.04
N LEU A 272 4.75 9.89 5.86
CA LEU A 272 3.52 10.64 5.58
C LEU A 272 2.30 9.73 5.34
N PHE A 273 2.45 8.43 5.60
CA PHE A 273 1.45 7.36 5.35
C PHE A 273 1.07 7.17 3.88
N ASP A 274 1.93 7.68 3.01
CA ASP A 274 1.90 7.54 1.57
C ASP A 274 3.35 7.26 1.16
N SER A 275 3.66 6.01 0.85
CA SER A 275 5.03 5.55 0.56
C SER A 275 5.47 5.89 -0.87
N THR A 276 4.70 6.71 -1.59
CA THR A 276 5.05 7.19 -2.93
C THR A 276 5.97 8.42 -2.84
N GLU A 277 6.78 8.68 -3.88
CA GLU A 277 7.81 9.74 -3.94
C GLU A 277 7.23 11.18 -3.97
N ILE A 278 6.16 11.45 -3.22
CA ILE A 278 5.39 12.71 -3.25
C ILE A 278 5.53 13.54 -1.96
N ASP A 279 6.56 13.28 -1.16
CA ASP A 279 6.77 13.94 0.14
C ASP A 279 6.80 15.46 0.05
N GLU A 280 7.43 16.01 -0.99
CA GLU A 280 7.52 17.45 -1.20
C GLU A 280 6.12 18.08 -1.39
N ILE A 281 5.33 17.52 -2.31
CA ILE A 281 4.00 18.07 -2.62
C ILE A 281 3.05 17.90 -1.43
N LEU A 282 3.14 16.80 -0.68
CA LEU A 282 2.35 16.61 0.53
C LEU A 282 2.75 17.60 1.62
N THR A 283 4.05 17.83 1.81
CA THR A 283 4.56 18.81 2.77
C THR A 283 4.06 20.22 2.42
N LEU A 284 4.20 20.63 1.15
CA LEU A 284 3.70 21.94 0.69
C LEU A 284 2.18 22.07 0.92
N ARG A 285 1.42 21.02 0.61
CA ARG A 285 -0.03 21.00 0.86
C ARG A 285 -0.37 21.11 2.34
N VAL A 286 0.37 20.45 3.22
CA VAL A 286 0.20 20.58 4.68
C VAL A 286 0.48 22.02 5.13
N MET A 287 1.55 22.63 4.65
CA MET A 287 1.90 24.02 5.02
C MET A 287 0.80 25.01 4.62
N THR A 288 0.10 24.76 3.50
CA THR A 288 -1.03 25.58 3.03
C THR A 288 -2.37 25.32 3.70
N MET A 289 -2.49 24.31 4.58
CA MET A 289 -3.71 24.06 5.34
C MET A 289 -4.02 25.25 6.26
N THR A 290 -5.30 25.52 6.49
CA THR A 290 -5.71 26.54 7.46
C THR A 290 -5.38 26.13 8.89
N GLU A 291 -5.21 27.09 9.80
CA GLU A 291 -4.97 26.81 11.23
C GLU A 291 -6.04 25.90 11.85
N LYS A 292 -7.30 26.07 11.43
CA LYS A 292 -8.40 25.21 11.88
C LYS A 292 -8.22 23.76 11.42
N GLU A 293 -7.78 23.55 10.18
CA GLU A 293 -7.54 22.22 9.64
C GLU A 293 -6.33 21.56 10.28
N LYS A 294 -5.25 22.31 10.50
CA LYS A 294 -4.07 21.83 11.22
C LYS A 294 -4.42 21.45 12.66
N ALA A 295 -5.22 22.27 13.36
CA ALA A 295 -5.70 21.96 14.70
C ALA A 295 -6.54 20.68 14.74
N GLU A 296 -7.42 20.47 13.77
CA GLU A 296 -8.19 19.22 13.65
C GLU A 296 -7.30 18.00 13.39
N ALA A 297 -6.32 18.13 12.49
CA ALA A 297 -5.36 17.05 12.19
C ALA A 297 -4.55 16.66 13.44
N ARG A 298 -4.02 17.65 14.17
CA ARG A 298 -3.31 17.46 15.45
C ARG A 298 -4.20 16.81 16.53
N ALA A 299 -5.51 17.03 16.48
CA ALA A 299 -6.47 16.42 17.40
C ALA A 299 -6.92 15.01 16.96
N THR A 300 -6.73 14.65 15.68
CA THR A 300 -7.17 13.37 15.11
C THR A 300 -6.31 12.23 15.65
N ASP A 301 -5.00 12.27 15.43
CA ASP A 301 -4.09 11.18 15.81
C ASP A 301 -2.73 11.76 16.28
N PRO A 302 -2.06 11.18 17.29
CA PRO A 302 -0.71 11.61 17.68
C PRO A 302 0.28 11.63 16.51
N ARG A 303 0.22 10.66 15.59
CA ARG A 303 1.10 10.61 14.43
C ARG A 303 0.75 11.69 13.40
N ALA A 304 -0.54 12.04 13.26
CA ALA A 304 -0.94 13.19 12.45
C ALA A 304 -0.35 14.49 13.02
N ARG A 305 -0.37 14.65 14.35
CA ARG A 305 0.25 15.80 15.02
C ARG A 305 1.73 15.90 14.70
N GLU A 306 2.47 14.80 14.81
CA GLU A 306 3.89 14.74 14.44
C GLU A 306 4.13 15.15 12.98
N ILE A 307 3.29 14.69 12.05
CA ILE A 307 3.36 15.09 10.63
C ILE A 307 3.17 16.60 10.47
N ILE A 308 2.10 17.17 11.04
CA ILE A 308 1.81 18.60 10.91
C ILE A 308 2.93 19.44 11.54
N ASP A 309 3.38 19.07 12.74
CA ASP A 309 4.42 19.80 13.47
C ASP A 309 5.77 19.75 12.73
N ARG A 310 6.11 18.61 12.12
CA ARG A 310 7.30 18.46 11.27
C ARG A 310 7.20 19.33 10.01
N CYS A 311 6.05 19.38 9.35
CA CYS A 311 5.86 20.20 8.14
C CYS A 311 5.90 21.69 8.46
N ASP A 312 5.24 22.14 9.54
CA ASP A 312 5.24 23.55 9.96
C ASP A 312 6.62 24.01 10.46
N GLY A 313 7.38 23.11 11.08
CA GLY A 313 8.75 23.37 11.56
C GLY A 313 9.84 23.20 10.50
N MET A 314 9.47 22.91 9.24
CA MET A 314 10.46 22.57 8.21
C MET A 314 11.29 23.80 7.79
N SER A 315 12.62 23.66 7.86
CA SER A 315 13.56 24.69 7.40
C SER A 315 13.63 24.74 5.88
N GLU A 316 14.06 25.89 5.32
CA GLU A 316 14.33 26.01 3.87
C GLU A 316 15.33 24.96 3.37
N SER A 317 16.37 24.66 4.15
CA SER A 317 17.33 23.59 3.83
C SER A 317 16.70 22.21 3.82
N GLY A 318 15.74 21.95 4.72
CA GLY A 318 14.98 20.70 4.74
C GLY A 318 14.07 20.58 3.51
N MET A 319 13.40 21.67 3.13
CA MET A 319 12.59 21.70 1.91
C MET A 319 13.44 21.45 0.65
N ARG A 320 14.64 22.02 0.59
CA ARG A 320 15.58 21.77 -0.52
C ARG A 320 16.09 20.34 -0.62
N GLN A 321 16.07 19.58 0.48
CA GLN A 321 16.42 18.15 0.46
C GLN A 321 15.28 17.29 -0.10
N LEU A 322 14.02 17.75 0.02
CA LEU A 322 12.85 17.10 -0.57
C LEU A 322 12.72 17.35 -2.08
N HIS A 323 13.23 18.48 -2.58
CA HIS A 323 13.43 18.69 -4.01
C HIS A 323 14.34 17.59 -4.54
N GLY A 324 13.74 16.60 -5.21
CA GLY A 324 14.41 15.39 -5.66
C GLY A 324 15.82 15.66 -6.18
N LEU A 325 16.83 15.10 -5.51
CA LEU A 325 18.16 14.99 -6.08
C LEU A 325 18.00 14.08 -7.31
N LEU A 326 18.08 14.67 -8.51
CA LEU A 326 18.33 13.95 -9.75
C LEU A 326 19.38 12.86 -9.46
N ARG A 327 19.01 11.59 -9.67
CA ARG A 327 19.91 10.45 -9.52
C ARG A 327 21.23 10.73 -10.28
N ASP A 328 22.31 10.84 -9.51
CA ASP A 328 23.74 10.88 -9.86
C ASP A 328 24.21 11.72 -11.09
N PRO A 329 24.74 12.95 -10.91
CA PRO A 329 25.38 13.73 -11.97
C PRO A 329 26.79 13.23 -12.37
N ARG A 330 27.27 12.10 -11.83
CA ARG A 330 28.56 11.46 -12.19
C ARG A 330 28.42 10.11 -12.90
N ALA A 331 27.20 9.64 -13.15
CA ALA A 331 27.03 8.67 -14.23
C ALA A 331 27.47 9.35 -15.53
N GLU A 332 28.44 8.79 -16.26
CA GLU A 332 28.88 9.26 -17.59
C GLU A 332 27.79 9.06 -18.66
N THR A 333 26.53 9.22 -18.30
CA THR A 333 25.45 9.58 -19.22
C THR A 333 25.48 11.10 -19.32
N ALA A 334 25.64 11.62 -20.54
CA ALA A 334 25.53 13.03 -20.85
C ALA A 334 24.42 13.66 -19.98
N ALA A 335 24.76 14.75 -19.28
CA ALA A 335 23.76 15.54 -18.55
C ALA A 335 22.54 15.68 -19.48
N PRO A 336 21.32 15.34 -19.03
CA PRO A 336 20.15 15.65 -19.83
C PRO A 336 20.22 17.15 -20.09
N ASP A 337 20.17 17.54 -21.37
CA ASP A 337 20.23 18.92 -21.78
C ASP A 337 19.27 19.70 -20.89
N THR A 338 19.81 20.64 -20.11
CA THR A 338 19.03 21.60 -19.32
C THR A 338 17.94 22.12 -20.22
N PHE A 339 16.67 21.76 -19.95
CA PHE A 339 15.46 22.07 -20.74
C PHE A 339 15.77 23.04 -21.88
N GLY A 340 16.26 22.45 -22.98
CA GLY A 340 16.74 23.16 -24.16
C GLY A 340 15.53 23.74 -24.86
N THR A 341 14.95 24.77 -24.27
CA THR A 341 13.97 25.62 -24.93
C THR A 341 14.77 26.36 -26.00
N GLU A 342 14.80 25.83 -27.22
CA GLU A 342 15.33 26.46 -28.43
C GLU A 342 14.52 27.74 -28.74
N GLY A 343 14.52 28.71 -27.84
CA GLY A 343 13.74 29.94 -27.90
C GLY A 343 12.22 29.79 -27.71
N ALA A 344 11.69 28.59 -27.49
CA ALA A 344 10.25 28.38 -27.26
C ALA A 344 9.91 28.33 -25.75
N PRO A 345 8.86 29.01 -25.27
CA PRO A 345 8.45 28.92 -23.87
C PRO A 345 8.12 27.46 -23.48
N TRP A 346 8.44 27.07 -22.25
CA TRP A 346 8.19 25.74 -21.69
C TRP A 346 6.70 25.33 -21.66
N TRP A 347 5.80 26.28 -21.92
CA TRP A 347 4.36 26.09 -22.04
C TRP A 347 3.76 27.18 -22.95
N ASP A 348 2.94 26.80 -23.93
CA ASP A 348 2.13 27.69 -24.77
C ASP A 348 0.66 27.24 -24.75
N PRO A 349 -0.29 28.08 -24.27
CA PRO A 349 -1.72 27.80 -24.30
C PRO A 349 -2.28 27.51 -25.71
N ALA A 350 -1.59 27.92 -26.78
CA ALA A 350 -1.99 27.60 -28.14
C ALA A 350 -1.71 26.12 -28.51
N SER A 351 -0.70 25.47 -27.91
CA SER A 351 -0.40 24.05 -28.12
C SER A 351 -1.51 23.13 -27.61
N ASP A 352 -2.25 23.53 -26.57
CA ASP A 352 -3.44 22.82 -26.09
C ASP A 352 -4.57 22.76 -27.14
N ALA A 353 -4.60 23.69 -28.10
CA ALA A 353 -5.62 23.74 -29.16
C ALA A 353 -5.33 22.79 -30.34
N ASP A 354 -4.09 22.32 -30.47
CA ASP A 354 -3.64 21.41 -31.53
C ASP A 354 -3.87 19.93 -31.17
N VAL A 355 -3.98 19.60 -29.87
CA VAL A 355 -4.34 18.27 -29.39
C VAL A 355 -5.85 18.05 -29.53
N ARG A 356 -6.25 16.99 -30.24
CA ARG A 356 -7.65 16.59 -30.37
C ARG A 356 -7.84 15.15 -29.91
N PRO A 357 -7.90 14.90 -28.59
CA PRO A 357 -7.91 13.55 -28.02
C PRO A 357 -8.98 12.61 -28.58
N GLY A 358 -10.10 13.17 -29.05
CA GLY A 358 -11.21 12.44 -29.66
C GLY A 358 -11.04 12.06 -31.13
N SER A 359 -10.09 12.65 -31.86
CA SER A 359 -9.81 12.38 -33.28
C SER A 359 -8.37 11.98 -33.57
N ASP A 360 -7.46 12.19 -32.60
CA ASP A 360 -6.07 11.82 -32.71
C ASP A 360 -5.93 10.30 -32.82
N ALA A 361 -4.91 9.90 -33.57
CA ALA A 361 -4.65 8.51 -33.89
C ALA A 361 -3.15 8.27 -33.99
N VAL A 362 -2.73 7.09 -33.57
CA VAL A 362 -1.35 6.63 -33.67
C VAL A 362 -1.30 5.40 -34.58
N VAL A 363 -0.17 5.17 -35.25
CA VAL A 363 0.06 3.95 -36.02
C VAL A 363 0.82 2.97 -35.15
N VAL A 364 0.22 1.82 -34.89
CA VAL A 364 0.82 0.69 -34.16
C VAL A 364 0.86 -0.50 -35.11
N ASP A 365 2.04 -1.10 -35.31
CA ASP A 365 2.22 -2.21 -36.26
C ASP A 365 1.60 -1.98 -37.65
N GLY A 366 1.64 -0.74 -38.14
CA GLY A 366 1.06 -0.34 -39.43
C GLY A 366 -0.47 -0.16 -39.43
N VAL A 367 -1.15 -0.36 -38.29
CA VAL A 367 -2.59 -0.17 -38.11
C VAL A 367 -2.86 1.17 -37.44
N ARG A 368 -3.79 1.95 -38.00
CA ARG A 368 -4.26 3.20 -37.39
C ARG A 368 -5.13 2.88 -36.17
N VAL A 369 -4.61 3.19 -34.98
CA VAL A 369 -5.30 3.10 -33.70
C VAL A 369 -5.83 4.47 -33.30
N ALA A 370 -7.13 4.56 -33.09
CA ALA A 370 -7.83 5.77 -32.65
C ALA A 370 -8.93 5.43 -31.64
N LYS A 371 -9.61 6.44 -31.09
CA LYS A 371 -10.78 6.24 -30.22
C LYS A 371 -11.77 5.22 -30.82
N GLY A 372 -12.13 4.21 -30.04
CA GLY A 372 -13.00 3.09 -30.43
C GLY A 372 -12.27 1.87 -31.00
N SER A 373 -10.97 1.94 -31.26
CA SER A 373 -10.16 0.79 -31.67
C SER A 373 -10.02 -0.22 -30.53
N PHE A 374 -9.85 -1.48 -30.87
CA PHE A 374 -9.54 -2.53 -29.90
C PHE A 374 -8.07 -2.89 -29.99
N VAL A 375 -7.44 -3.07 -28.84
CA VAL A 375 -6.04 -3.40 -28.69
C VAL A 375 -5.89 -4.50 -27.64
N ARG A 376 -4.89 -5.37 -27.80
CA ARG A 376 -4.41 -6.27 -26.76
C ARG A 376 -3.20 -5.63 -26.09
N LEU A 377 -3.16 -5.68 -24.77
CA LEU A 377 -2.10 -5.07 -23.98
C LEU A 377 -0.87 -5.99 -23.93
N ARG A 378 0.29 -5.44 -24.27
CA ARG A 378 1.63 -6.04 -24.27
C ARG A 378 2.58 -5.17 -23.43
N PRO A 379 2.28 -4.97 -22.13
CA PRO A 379 3.10 -4.13 -21.24
C PRO A 379 4.57 -4.55 -21.30
N SER A 380 5.46 -3.58 -21.47
CA SER A 380 6.90 -3.78 -21.44
C SER A 380 7.44 -3.54 -20.03
N ARG A 381 8.67 -3.96 -19.75
CA ARG A 381 9.33 -3.72 -18.44
C ARG A 381 9.65 -2.25 -18.12
N ARG A 382 9.26 -1.30 -18.99
CA ARG A 382 9.32 0.15 -18.72
C ARG A 382 8.05 0.68 -18.05
N ALA A 383 6.99 -0.13 -18.00
CA ALA A 383 5.70 0.22 -17.41
C ALA A 383 5.66 -0.01 -15.88
N ASP A 384 4.60 0.50 -15.23
CA ASP A 384 4.33 0.22 -13.82
C ASP A 384 4.15 -1.30 -13.63
N ALA A 385 4.59 -1.84 -12.49
CA ALA A 385 4.40 -3.23 -12.16
C ALA A 385 2.92 -3.67 -12.18
N GLN A 386 1.99 -2.72 -11.98
CA GLN A 386 0.55 -2.96 -12.13
C GLN A 386 0.16 -3.31 -13.58
N ASP A 387 0.82 -2.73 -14.58
CA ASP A 387 0.49 -2.94 -15.99
C ASP A 387 0.79 -4.38 -16.44
N LEU A 388 1.79 -5.02 -15.84
CA LEU A 388 2.15 -6.42 -16.13
C LEU A 388 1.01 -7.41 -15.83
N PHE A 389 0.12 -7.11 -14.87
CA PHE A 389 -1.05 -7.95 -14.59
C PHE A 389 -2.12 -7.86 -15.68
N LEU A 390 -2.03 -6.86 -16.55
CA LEU A 390 -2.96 -6.61 -17.65
C LEU A 390 -2.45 -7.19 -18.97
N ALA A 391 -1.32 -7.91 -18.95
CA ALA A 391 -0.80 -8.59 -20.14
C ALA A 391 -1.87 -9.51 -20.76
N ASP A 392 -1.95 -9.48 -22.09
CA ASP A 392 -2.91 -10.20 -22.92
C ASP A 392 -4.39 -9.81 -22.76
N GLN A 393 -4.72 -8.85 -21.89
CA GLN A 393 -6.08 -8.32 -21.78
C GLN A 393 -6.46 -7.50 -23.01
N VAL A 394 -7.76 -7.51 -23.35
CA VAL A 394 -8.30 -6.71 -24.46
C VAL A 394 -8.90 -5.43 -23.92
N ALA A 395 -8.52 -4.32 -24.54
CA ALA A 395 -8.97 -2.99 -24.15
C ALA A 395 -9.52 -2.20 -25.34
N ARG A 396 -10.46 -1.29 -25.05
CA ARG A 396 -10.98 -0.31 -25.98
C ARG A 396 -10.23 1.00 -25.80
N VAL A 397 -9.73 1.56 -26.89
CA VAL A 397 -9.09 2.88 -26.91
C VAL A 397 -10.12 3.96 -26.70
N THR A 398 -9.90 4.85 -25.73
CA THR A 398 -10.77 5.99 -25.42
C THR A 398 -10.18 7.31 -25.91
N ALA A 399 -8.86 7.45 -25.92
CA ALA A 399 -8.16 8.61 -26.47
C ALA A 399 -6.73 8.26 -26.89
N VAL A 400 -6.17 9.08 -27.78
CA VAL A 400 -4.72 9.12 -28.06
C VAL A 400 -4.25 10.51 -27.62
N LEU A 401 -3.22 10.57 -26.80
CA LEU A 401 -2.69 11.78 -26.17
C LEU A 401 -1.22 11.92 -26.49
N SER A 402 -0.72 13.14 -26.48
CA SER A 402 0.72 13.44 -26.49
C SER A 402 1.08 14.13 -25.19
N ASP A 403 2.22 13.75 -24.59
CA ASP A 403 2.79 14.46 -23.46
C ASP A 403 3.60 15.67 -23.93
N VAL A 404 4.13 16.42 -22.96
CA VAL A 404 4.95 17.63 -23.19
C VAL A 404 6.34 17.32 -23.77
N ASP A 405 6.80 16.08 -23.64
CA ASP A 405 8.09 15.58 -24.15
C ASP A 405 7.95 14.98 -25.57
N GLY A 406 6.75 15.02 -26.15
CA GLY A 406 6.43 14.46 -27.48
C GLY A 406 6.12 12.96 -27.49
N GLY A 407 6.07 12.32 -26.32
CA GLY A 407 5.65 10.93 -26.16
C GLY A 407 4.17 10.75 -26.43
N THR A 408 3.81 9.69 -27.16
CA THR A 408 2.41 9.36 -27.43
C THR A 408 1.91 8.34 -26.42
N HIS A 409 0.74 8.59 -25.84
CA HIS A 409 0.10 7.74 -24.85
C HIS A 409 -1.31 7.37 -25.31
N VAL A 410 -1.64 6.10 -25.28
CA VAL A 410 -2.96 5.60 -25.68
C VAL A 410 -3.76 5.27 -24.42
N ALA A 411 -4.84 6.00 -24.21
CA ALA A 411 -5.77 5.82 -23.10
C ALA A 411 -6.75 4.68 -23.40
N VAL A 412 -6.85 3.70 -22.52
CA VAL A 412 -7.67 2.49 -22.72
C VAL A 412 -8.56 2.16 -21.52
N VAL A 413 -9.65 1.44 -21.79
CA VAL A 413 -10.54 0.80 -20.81
C VAL A 413 -10.61 -0.68 -21.13
N LEU A 414 -10.38 -1.56 -20.15
CA LEU A 414 -10.45 -3.01 -20.35
C LEU A 414 -11.90 -3.42 -20.65
N LEU A 415 -12.10 -4.37 -21.57
CA LEU A 415 -13.45 -4.84 -21.91
C LEU A 415 -14.12 -5.61 -20.77
N ASP A 416 -13.35 -6.39 -20.03
CA ASP A 416 -13.83 -7.25 -18.94
C ASP A 416 -13.73 -6.56 -17.57
N ASP A 417 -13.50 -5.25 -17.51
CA ASP A 417 -13.52 -4.51 -16.25
C ASP A 417 -14.96 -4.33 -15.75
N PRO A 418 -15.35 -4.93 -14.61
CA PRO A 418 -16.70 -4.80 -14.05
C PRO A 418 -17.07 -3.37 -13.65
N ALA A 419 -16.08 -2.47 -13.59
CA ALA A 419 -16.25 -1.05 -13.31
C ALA A 419 -16.00 -0.15 -14.54
N ALA A 420 -15.97 -0.70 -15.76
CA ALA A 420 -15.70 0.03 -17.01
C ALA A 420 -16.51 1.34 -17.16
N ASP A 421 -17.79 1.31 -16.79
CA ASP A 421 -18.71 2.45 -16.88
C ASP A 421 -18.36 3.60 -15.91
N LEU A 422 -17.65 3.32 -14.81
CA LEU A 422 -17.23 4.35 -13.86
C LEU A 422 -16.06 5.19 -14.42
N HIS A 423 -15.17 4.59 -15.21
CA HIS A 423 -14.00 5.29 -15.77
C HIS A 423 -14.39 6.45 -16.69
N ASP A 424 -15.45 6.27 -17.48
CA ASP A 424 -15.98 7.31 -18.38
C ASP A 424 -16.61 8.49 -17.61
N TRP A 425 -17.07 8.29 -16.36
CA TRP A 425 -17.72 9.33 -15.55
C TRP A 425 -16.72 10.28 -14.86
N TYR A 426 -15.54 9.80 -14.45
CA TYR A 426 -14.50 10.64 -13.81
C TYR A 426 -13.17 10.74 -14.59
N GLY A 427 -13.10 10.18 -15.79
CA GLY A 427 -11.99 10.40 -16.73
C GLY A 427 -10.67 9.76 -16.33
N ARG A 428 -10.70 8.60 -15.68
CA ARG A 428 -9.48 7.82 -15.37
C ARG A 428 -9.37 6.67 -16.34
N TYR A 429 -8.27 6.62 -17.08
CA TYR A 429 -7.96 5.58 -18.05
C TYR A 429 -6.62 4.96 -17.70
N LEU A 430 -6.38 3.75 -18.21
CA LEU A 430 -5.04 3.16 -18.23
C LEU A 430 -4.30 3.71 -19.44
N TYR A 431 -3.00 3.97 -19.33
CA TYR A 431 -2.21 4.59 -20.38
C TYR A 431 -1.07 3.67 -20.78
N PHE A 432 -0.94 3.40 -22.08
CA PHE A 432 0.11 2.55 -22.64
C PHE A 432 0.84 3.27 -23.76
N ALA A 433 2.12 2.96 -23.92
CA ALA A 433 2.88 3.41 -25.08
C ALA A 433 2.45 2.63 -26.35
N PRO A 434 2.58 3.19 -27.56
CA PRO A 434 2.19 2.54 -28.79
C PRO A 434 2.83 1.16 -29.01
N ASP A 435 4.08 0.96 -28.58
CA ASP A 435 4.81 -0.31 -28.69
C ASP A 435 4.37 -1.38 -27.68
N GLU A 436 3.53 -1.00 -26.70
CA GLU A 436 2.94 -1.89 -25.71
C GLU A 436 1.54 -2.36 -26.11
N LEU A 437 1.14 -2.09 -27.35
CA LEU A 437 -0.19 -2.40 -27.85
C LEU A 437 -0.10 -3.28 -29.09
N GLU A 438 -0.99 -4.26 -29.17
CA GLU A 438 -1.20 -5.08 -30.35
C GLU A 438 -2.61 -4.78 -30.92
N PRO A 439 -2.73 -4.13 -32.08
CA PRO A 439 -4.03 -3.78 -32.66
C PRO A 439 -4.86 -5.01 -33.03
N LEU A 440 -6.15 -4.99 -32.69
CA LEU A 440 -7.08 -6.06 -33.05
C LEU A 440 -7.90 -5.67 -34.28
N PRO A 441 -8.26 -6.63 -35.15
CA PRO A 441 -9.11 -6.37 -36.31
C PRO A 441 -10.46 -5.76 -35.92
N ALA A 442 -10.97 -4.86 -36.74
CA ALA A 442 -12.30 -4.28 -36.54
C ALA A 442 -13.39 -5.37 -36.68
N GLY A 443 -13.82 -5.91 -35.54
CA GLY A 443 -14.91 -6.88 -35.42
C GLY A 443 -14.49 -8.23 -34.83
N SER A 444 -14.37 -8.29 -33.50
CA SER A 444 -14.81 -9.39 -32.60
C SER A 444 -14.03 -9.35 -31.28
N PRO A 445 -14.66 -9.17 -30.11
CA PRO A 445 -14.22 -9.87 -28.92
C PRO A 445 -14.94 -11.22 -28.90
N GLU A 446 -14.22 -12.31 -29.18
CA GLU A 446 -14.66 -13.62 -28.72
C GLU A 446 -14.67 -13.56 -27.18
N HIS A 447 -15.87 -13.61 -26.60
CA HIS A 447 -16.07 -13.81 -25.17
C HIS A 447 -15.23 -15.03 -24.77
N ARG A 448 -14.26 -14.83 -23.87
CA ARG A 448 -13.58 -15.94 -23.22
C ARG A 448 -14.63 -16.63 -22.35
N GLU A 449 -15.18 -17.74 -22.85
CA GLU A 449 -16.05 -18.62 -22.08
C GLU A 449 -15.35 -18.93 -20.75
N GLU A 450 -16.06 -18.63 -19.66
CA GLU A 450 -15.73 -19.04 -18.32
C GLU A 450 -15.30 -20.51 -18.33
N SER A 451 -14.04 -20.76 -17.99
CA SER A 451 -13.60 -22.11 -17.67
C SER A 451 -14.31 -22.55 -16.38
N ARG A 452 -15.43 -23.24 -16.58
CA ARG A 452 -15.94 -24.23 -15.63
C ARG A 452 -14.86 -25.28 -15.39
N SER A 453 -14.22 -25.24 -14.22
CA SER A 453 -13.96 -26.37 -13.31
C SER A 453 -13.05 -25.93 -12.16
#